data_AF-A0AAV2RDE1-F1
#
_entry.id   AF-A0AAV2RDE1-F1
#
_cell.length_a   1.000
_cell.length_b   1.000
_cell.length_c   1.000
_cell.angle_alpha   90.00
_cell.angle_beta   90.00
_cell.angle_gamma   90.00
#
_symmetry.space_group_name_H-M   'P 1'
#
loop_
_entity.id
_entity.type
_entity.pdbx_description
1 polymer ?
#
loop_
_entity_poly.entity_id
_entity_poly.type
_entity_poly.pdbx_seq_one_letter_code
_entity_poly.pdbx_strand_id
1 'polypeptide(L)'
;DSGSSNLVVFVVMGLLTLGTPLSWAETKAHADHVKEHGAQQFINHYKRLRQRTNDPFKWGDEMEYMIVKLDHVNKRAQLSLRGSELLKDLQEREHNRNK
;
A
#
# COMPACT_ATOMS: atom_id res chain seq x y z
N ASP A 1 13.78 18.78 -30.35
CA ASP A 1 12.66 18.87 -29.40
C ASP A 1 12.15 17.51 -28.99
N SER A 2 12.88 16.87 -28.07
CA SER A 2 12.46 15.64 -27.39
C SER A 2 11.63 16.03 -26.17
N GLY A 3 10.31 16.03 -26.32
CA GLY A 3 9.37 16.19 -25.22
C GLY A 3 9.54 15.07 -24.22
N SER A 4 10.26 15.35 -23.13
CA SER A 4 10.27 14.52 -21.93
C SER A 4 8.88 14.56 -21.31
N SER A 5 8.06 13.58 -21.66
CA SER A 5 6.84 13.27 -20.92
C SER A 5 7.24 12.89 -19.51
N ASN A 6 7.12 13.84 -18.58
CA ASN A 6 7.25 13.58 -17.16
C ASN A 6 6.16 12.58 -16.78
N LEU A 7 6.55 11.33 -16.52
CA LEU A 7 5.69 10.34 -15.93
C LEU A 7 5.32 10.84 -14.52
N VAL A 8 4.11 11.36 -14.38
CA VAL A 8 3.58 11.77 -13.08
C VAL A 8 3.09 10.51 -12.37
N VAL A 9 3.97 9.89 -11.58
CA VAL A 9 3.59 8.81 -10.68
C VAL A 9 2.94 9.44 -9.45
N PHE A 10 1.70 9.08 -9.13
CA PHE A 10 1.07 9.37 -7.85
C PHE A 10 1.28 8.16 -6.95
N VAL A 11 2.13 8.27 -5.93
CA VAL A 11 2.32 7.19 -4.94
C VAL A 11 1.67 7.62 -3.63
N VAL A 12 0.38 7.31 -3.45
CA VAL A 12 -0.22 7.29 -2.10
C VAL A 12 -0.12 5.85 -1.61
N MET A 13 0.89 5.57 -0.78
CA MET A 13 1.02 4.27 -0.14
C MET A 13 -0.12 4.06 0.86
N GLY A 14 -0.73 2.88 0.79
CA GLY A 14 -1.86 2.47 1.64
C GLY A 14 -1.51 2.50 3.14
N LEU A 15 -2.52 2.85 3.93
CA LEU A 15 -2.54 3.02 5.38
C LEU A 15 -1.75 1.93 6.14
N LEU A 16 -0.49 2.20 6.47
CA LEU A 16 0.26 1.47 7.51
C LEU A 16 0.24 2.32 8.78
N THR A 17 -0.82 2.17 9.58
CA THR A 17 -0.86 2.75 10.92
C THR A 17 0.00 1.89 11.86
N LEU A 18 0.89 2.51 12.63
CA LEU A 18 1.68 1.81 13.65
C LEU A 18 0.73 1.31 14.75
N GLY A 19 0.79 0.02 15.06
CA GLY A 19 0.03 -0.62 16.13
C GLY A 19 0.84 -1.76 16.76
N THR A 20 0.36 -2.28 17.89
CA THR A 20 0.98 -3.42 18.57
C THR A 20 0.37 -4.72 18.03
N PRO A 21 1.12 -5.57 17.31
CA PRO A 21 0.58 -6.84 16.82
C PRO A 21 0.37 -7.81 17.98
N LEU A 22 -0.73 -8.55 17.93
CA LEU A 22 -0.99 -9.66 18.83
C LEU A 22 -0.19 -10.90 18.40
N SER A 23 0.22 -11.72 19.37
CA SER A 23 0.76 -13.06 19.06
C SER A 23 -0.30 -13.94 18.41
N TRP A 24 0.11 -15.06 17.83
CA TRP A 24 -0.83 -16.01 17.22
C TRP A 24 -1.85 -16.56 18.24
N ALA A 25 -1.41 -16.89 19.45
CA ALA A 25 -2.29 -17.44 20.48
C ALA A 25 -3.38 -16.43 20.90
N GLU A 26 -2.99 -15.17 21.09
CA GLU A 26 -3.91 -14.07 21.41
C GLU A 26 -4.84 -13.78 20.22
N THR A 27 -4.30 -13.69 19.01
CA THR A 27 -5.08 -13.44 17.79
C THR A 27 -6.14 -14.53 17.58
N LYS A 28 -5.78 -15.79 17.81
CA LYS A 28 -6.70 -16.92 17.66
C LYS A 28 -7.87 -16.84 18.64
N ALA A 29 -7.64 -16.37 19.86
CA ALA A 29 -8.71 -16.17 20.84
C ALA A 29 -9.74 -15.10 20.38
N HIS A 30 -9.31 -14.13 19.57
CA HIS A 30 -10.17 -13.08 19.02
C HIS A 30 -10.72 -13.39 17.61
N ALA A 31 -10.40 -14.54 17.03
CA ALA A 31 -10.71 -14.82 15.63
C ALA A 31 -12.22 -14.76 15.33
N ASP A 32 -13.05 -15.25 16.23
CA ASP A 32 -14.50 -15.26 16.03
C ASP A 32 -15.10 -13.84 16.17
N HIS A 33 -14.59 -13.05 17.12
CA HIS A 33 -14.95 -11.65 17.26
C HIS A 33 -14.61 -10.84 15.99
N VAL A 34 -13.41 -11.04 15.43
CA VAL A 34 -12.98 -10.37 14.19
C VAL A 34 -13.89 -10.75 13.01
N LYS A 35 -14.25 -12.04 12.88
CA LYS A 35 -15.15 -12.50 11.82
C LYS A 35 -16.55 -11.88 11.94
N GLU A 36 -17.14 -11.91 13.14
CA GLU A 36 -18.47 -11.37 13.39
C GLU A 36 -18.50 -9.87 13.11
N HIS A 37 -17.56 -9.12 13.66
CA HIS A 37 -17.46 -7.68 13.44
C HIS A 37 -17.15 -7.34 11.97
N GLY A 38 -16.32 -8.12 11.29
CA GLY A 38 -16.05 -7.96 9.86
C GLY A 38 -17.31 -8.14 9.01
N ALA A 39 -18.11 -9.18 9.28
CA ALA A 39 -19.39 -9.38 8.61
C ALA A 39 -20.37 -8.23 8.87
N GLN A 40 -20.45 -7.75 10.13
CA GLN A 40 -21.30 -6.63 10.49
C GLN A 40 -20.89 -5.33 9.78
N GLN A 41 -19.58 -5.04 9.73
CA GLN A 41 -19.02 -3.91 9.00
C GLN A 41 -19.38 -3.99 7.51
N PHE A 42 -19.20 -5.16 6.90
CA PHE A 42 -19.56 -5.40 5.51
C PHE A 42 -21.04 -5.12 5.24
N ILE A 43 -21.94 -5.67 6.07
CA ILE A 43 -23.39 -5.45 5.95
C ILE A 43 -23.74 -3.96 6.08
N ASN A 44 -23.11 -3.25 7.02
CA ASN A 44 -23.33 -1.83 7.23
C ASN A 44 -22.86 -1.00 6.02
N HIS A 45 -21.68 -1.32 5.48
CA HIS A 45 -21.17 -0.68 4.27
C HIS A 45 -22.09 -0.92 3.07
N TYR A 46 -22.54 -2.16 2.87
CA TYR A 46 -23.49 -2.50 1.81
C TYR A 46 -24.79 -1.71 1.95
N LYS A 47 -25.42 -1.71 3.13
CA LYS A 47 -26.65 -0.95 3.38
C LYS A 47 -26.48 0.55 3.11
N ARG A 48 -25.33 1.12 3.45
CA ARG A 48 -25.02 2.54 3.23
C ARG A 48 -24.78 2.88 1.76
N LEU A 49 -24.14 1.98 1.01
CA LEU A 49 -23.64 2.26 -0.34
C LEU A 49 -24.49 1.64 -1.46
N ARG A 50 -25.47 0.77 -1.14
CA ARG A 50 -26.27 0.05 -2.15
C ARG A 50 -27.07 0.93 -3.12
N GLN A 51 -27.37 2.18 -2.75
CA GLN A 51 -28.08 3.13 -3.61
C GLN A 51 -27.14 4.13 -4.30
N ARG A 52 -25.82 3.97 -4.12
CA ARG A 52 -24.83 4.85 -4.75
C ARG A 52 -24.80 4.58 -6.25
N THR A 53 -25.05 5.62 -7.04
CA THR A 53 -25.05 5.59 -8.50
C THR A 53 -24.24 6.78 -9.03
N ASN A 54 -23.86 6.74 -10.31
CA ASN A 54 -23.14 7.82 -11.01
C ASN A 54 -21.74 8.13 -10.46
N ASP A 55 -21.02 7.12 -9.97
CA ASP A 55 -19.60 7.30 -9.68
C ASP A 55 -18.79 7.42 -11.00
N PRO A 56 -17.83 8.35 -11.09
CA PRO A 56 -16.95 8.44 -12.23
C PRO A 56 -16.09 7.16 -12.32
N PHE A 57 -15.80 6.73 -13.55
CA PHE A 57 -14.91 5.59 -13.80
C PHE A 57 -13.47 5.96 -13.41
N LYS A 58 -13.10 5.62 -12.18
CA LYS A 58 -11.74 5.73 -11.66
C LYS A 58 -11.06 4.37 -11.81
N TRP A 59 -9.86 4.39 -12.37
CA TRP A 59 -9.02 3.20 -12.52
C TRP A 59 -7.57 3.57 -12.21
N GLY A 60 -6.76 2.56 -11.93
CA GLY A 60 -5.34 2.67 -11.65
C GLY A 60 -4.72 1.28 -11.59
N ASP A 61 -3.41 1.23 -11.75
CA ASP A 61 -2.57 0.04 -11.71
C ASP A 61 -1.87 -0.10 -10.34
N GLU A 62 -1.77 -1.34 -9.85
CA GLU A 62 -0.97 -1.68 -8.67
C GLU A 62 0.29 -2.42 -9.11
N MET A 63 1.46 -1.90 -8.73
CA MET A 63 2.77 -2.41 -9.14
C MET A 63 3.63 -2.71 -7.91
N GLU A 64 4.28 -3.88 -7.91
CA GLU A 64 5.21 -4.30 -6.86
C GLU A 64 6.65 -4.34 -7.41
N TYR A 65 7.61 -3.82 -6.62
CA TYR A 65 9.03 -3.74 -7.02
C TYR A 65 9.93 -4.41 -5.99
N MET A 66 10.98 -5.08 -6.48
CA MET A 66 12.08 -5.57 -5.66
C MET A 66 13.34 -4.74 -5.92
N ILE A 67 14.00 -4.30 -4.86
CA ILE A 67 15.23 -3.51 -4.96
C ILE A 67 16.40 -4.48 -4.91
N VAL A 68 17.19 -4.57 -5.98
CA VAL A 68 18.30 -5.53 -6.09
C VAL A 68 19.63 -4.79 -6.17
N LYS A 69 20.59 -5.21 -5.34
CA LYS A 69 21.99 -4.81 -5.43
C LYS A 69 22.74 -5.79 -6.33
N LEU A 70 23.32 -5.26 -7.40
CA LEU A 70 24.13 -6.04 -8.34
C LEU A 70 25.61 -5.87 -8.01
N ASP A 71 26.30 -6.98 -7.77
CA ASP A 71 27.75 -7.07 -7.64
C ASP A 71 28.29 -7.71 -8.93
N HIS A 72 28.77 -6.87 -9.84
CA HIS A 72 29.27 -7.29 -11.13
C HIS A 72 30.62 -8.02 -11.05
N VAL A 73 31.43 -7.74 -10.02
CA VAL A 73 32.75 -8.35 -9.84
C VAL A 73 32.58 -9.81 -9.44
N ASN A 74 31.74 -10.06 -8.44
CA ASN A 74 31.47 -11.42 -7.97
C ASN A 74 30.31 -12.11 -8.71
N LYS A 75 29.68 -11.42 -9.68
CA LYS A 75 28.51 -11.88 -10.44
C LYS A 75 27.35 -12.31 -9.53
N ARG A 76 26.99 -11.47 -8.56
CA ARG A 76 25.91 -11.74 -7.59
C ARG A 76 24.82 -10.68 -7.66
N ALA A 77 23.58 -11.11 -7.44
CA ALA A 77 22.43 -10.25 -7.24
C ALA A 77 21.84 -10.52 -5.86
N GLN A 78 21.67 -9.48 -5.04
CA GLN A 78 21.16 -9.60 -3.67
C GLN A 78 19.99 -8.66 -3.43
N LEU A 79 19.02 -9.08 -2.63
CA LEU A 79 17.92 -8.21 -2.22
C LEU A 79 18.46 -7.08 -1.33
N SER A 80 18.12 -5.85 -1.67
CA SER A 80 18.38 -4.69 -0.84
C SER A 80 17.24 -4.53 0.17
N LEU A 81 17.57 -4.57 1.45
CA LEU A 81 16.62 -4.38 2.55
C LEU A 81 16.39 -2.90 2.88
N ARG A 82 16.84 -1.97 2.03
CA ARG A 82 16.69 -0.52 2.19
C ARG A 82 15.30 0.01 1.82
N GLY A 83 14.32 -0.87 1.61
CA GLY A 83 12.97 -0.49 1.19
C GLY A 83 12.31 0.50 2.16
N SER A 84 12.50 0.34 3.47
CA SER A 84 11.90 1.22 4.48
C SER A 84 12.49 2.64 4.51
N GLU A 85 13.79 2.80 4.25
CA GLU A 85 14.46 4.10 4.11
C GLU A 85 13.96 4.82 2.85
N LEU A 86 14.04 4.14 1.71
CA LEU A 86 13.62 4.69 0.42
C LEU A 86 12.14 5.05 0.39
N LEU A 87 11.31 4.26 1.08
CA LEU A 87 9.89 4.56 1.18
C LEU A 87 9.62 5.90 1.88
N LYS A 88 10.39 6.25 2.93
CA LYS A 88 10.26 7.54 3.61
C LYS A 88 10.60 8.69 2.68
N ASP A 89 11.72 8.58 1.95
CA ASP A 89 12.14 9.61 0.98
C ASP A 89 11.10 9.80 -0.13
N LEU A 90 10.52 8.70 -0.64
CA LEU A 90 9.46 8.75 -1.65
C LEU A 90 8.19 9.41 -1.11
N GLN A 91 7.77 9.07 0.12
CA GLN A 91 6.61 9.68 0.76
C GLN A 91 6.79 11.19 1.02
N GLU A 92 7.96 11.62 1.49
CA GLU A 92 8.26 13.04 1.71
C GLU A 92 8.25 13.84 0.40
N ARG A 93 8.85 13.28 -0.67
CA ARG A 93 8.82 13.89 -2.01
C ARG A 93 7.40 14.06 -2.52
N GLU A 94 6.55 13.03 -2.40
CA GLU A 94 5.15 13.10 -2.81
C GLU A 94 4.35 14.11 -1.98
N HIS A 95 4.55 14.14 -0.66
CA HIS A 95 3.88 15.09 0.22
C HIS A 95 4.23 16.54 -0.13
N ASN A 96 5.51 16.82 -0.40
CA ASN A 96 5.97 18.17 -0.76
C ASN A 96 5.52 18.58 -2.16
N ARG A 97 5.31 17.63 -3.09
CA ARG A 97 4.80 17.90 -4.44
C ARG A 97 3.32 18.29 -4.46
N ASN A 98 2.56 17.83 -3.46
CA ASN A 98 1.11 18.06 -3.35
C ASN A 98 0.74 19.24 -2.43
N LYS A 99 1.74 19.99 -1.94
CA LYS A 99 1.57 21.31 -1.30
C LYS A 99 1.71 22.42 -2.33
#